data_AF-A0A0M8ZZE1-F1
#
_entry.id   AF-A0A0M8ZZE1-F1
#
_cell.length_a   1.000
_cell.length_b   1.000
_cell.length_c   1.000
_cell.angle_alpha   90.00
_cell.angle_beta   90.00
_cell.angle_gamma   90.00
#
_symmetry.space_group_name_H-M   'P 1'
#
loop_
_entity.id
_entity.type
_entity.pdbx_description
1 polymer ?
#
loop_
_entity_poly.entity_id
_entity_poly.type
_entity_poly.pdbx_seq_one_letter_code
_entity_poly.pdbx_strand_id
1 'polypeptide(L)' 'MLENFLRTAVEDNQEVWFQQDEATAHTTRATMRKIFGERIILKNVEFVWLPRSPDLTVPDFFL' A
#
# COMPACT_ATOMS: atom_id res chain seq x y z
N MET A 1 2.55 9.51 -14.30
CA MET A 1 3.62 10.21 -13.55
C MET A 1 4.10 9.38 -12.36
N LEU A 2 3.22 9.00 -11.43
CA LEU A 2 3.60 8.18 -10.27
C LEU A 2 4.15 6.80 -10.64
N GLU A 3 3.56 6.14 -11.64
CA GLU A 3 3.98 4.79 -12.06
C GLU A 3 5.45 4.75 -12.47
N ASN A 4 5.91 5.66 -13.33
CA ASN A 4 7.31 5.66 -13.79
C ASN A 4 8.31 5.98 -12.67
N PHE A 5 7.92 6.82 -11.71
CA PHE A 5 8.77 7.17 -10.58
C PHE A 5 8.89 6.02 -9.57
N LEU A 6 7.76 5.41 -9.20
CA LEU A 6 7.74 4.33 -8.21
C LEU A 6 8.24 3.00 -8.78
N ARG A 7 7.96 2.73 -10.06
CA ARG A 7 8.33 1.46 -10.71
C ARG A 7 9.82 1.19 -10.62
N THR A 8 10.66 2.16 -10.97
CA THR A 8 12.12 2.00 -10.89
C THR A 8 12.59 1.69 -9.47
N ALA A 9 12.07 2.42 -8.48
CA ALA A 9 12.46 2.22 -7.08
C ALA A 9 11.99 0.87 -6.49
N VAL A 10 10.86 0.33 -6.96
CA VAL A 10 10.23 -0.90 -6.44
C VAL A 10 10.69 -2.15 -7.19
N GLU A 11 11.04 -2.03 -8.48
CA GLU A 11 11.64 -3.11 -9.27
C GLU A 11 13.05 -3.44 -8.75
N ASP A 12 13.84 -2.41 -8.42
CA ASP A 12 15.19 -2.55 -7.86
C ASP A 12 15.19 -3.03 -6.39
N ASN A 13 14.03 -2.98 -5.70
CA ASN A 13 13.90 -3.42 -4.31
C ASN A 13 12.62 -4.25 -4.06
N GLN A 14 12.81 -5.58 -4.09
CA GLN A 14 11.74 -6.55 -3.86
C GLN A 14 11.28 -6.63 -2.39
N GLU A 15 11.94 -5.95 -1.46
CA GLU A 15 11.58 -5.93 -0.04
C GLU A 15 10.60 -4.80 0.31
N VAL A 16 10.26 -3.92 -0.64
CA VAL A 16 9.32 -2.83 -0.42
C VAL A 16 7.88 -3.35 -0.50
N TRP A 17 7.09 -3.04 0.53
CA TRP A 17 5.66 -3.34 0.58
C TRP A 17 4.84 -2.05 0.53
N PHE A 18 3.70 -2.10 -0.15
CA PHE A 18 2.74 -1.01 -0.15
C PHE A 18 1.66 -1.26 0.90
N GLN A 19 1.50 -0.33 1.84
CA GLN A 19 0.43 -0.36 2.85
C GLN A 19 -0.50 0.83 2.66
N GLN A 20 -1.80 0.58 2.81
CA GLN A 20 -2.83 1.59 2.72
C GLN A 20 -3.92 1.37 3.76
N ASP A 21 -4.40 2.48 4.32
CA ASP A 21 -5.48 2.54 5.30
C ASP A 21 -6.85 2.35 4.66
N GLU A 22 -7.92 2.45 5.46
CA GLU A 22 -9.28 2.19 5.01
C GLU A 22 -9.95 3.38 4.28
N ALA A 23 -9.24 4.47 4.00
CA ALA A 23 -9.82 5.67 3.43
C ALA A 23 -10.29 5.43 1.97
N THR A 24 -11.61 5.51 1.76
CA THR A 24 -12.29 5.18 0.49
C THR A 24 -11.81 6.01 -0.71
N ALA A 25 -11.27 7.21 -0.47
CA ALA A 25 -10.73 8.06 -1.52
C ALA A 25 -9.57 7.40 -2.28
N HIS A 26 -8.87 6.44 -1.67
CA HIS A 26 -7.70 5.81 -2.27
C HIS A 26 -8.01 4.52 -3.02
N THR A 27 -9.03 4.57 -3.88
CA THR A 27 -9.44 3.43 -4.71
C THR A 27 -8.50 3.25 -5.90
N THR A 28 -7.27 2.75 -5.67
CA THR A 28 -6.34 2.44 -6.77
C THR A 28 -5.63 1.09 -6.61
N ARG A 29 -6.36 0.07 -6.12
CA ARG A 29 -5.88 -1.32 -6.01
C ARG A 29 -5.24 -1.84 -7.30
N ALA A 30 -5.84 -1.55 -8.46
CA ALA A 30 -5.35 -2.03 -9.75
C ALA A 30 -3.97 -1.46 -10.11
N THR A 31 -3.78 -0.16 -9.92
CA THR A 31 -2.50 0.50 -10.24
C THR A 31 -1.41 0.08 -9.25
N MET A 32 -1.72 -0.04 -7.95
CA MET A 32 -0.74 -0.47 -6.96
C MET A 32 -0.33 -1.93 -7.16
N ARG A 33 -1.27 -2.84 -7.49
CA ARG A 33 -0.92 -4.23 -7.87
C ARG A 33 0.00 -4.31 -9.09
N LYS A 34 -0.12 -3.39 -10.05
CA LYS A 34 0.77 -3.34 -11.22
C LYS A 34 2.21 -2.93 -10.89
N ILE A 35 2.42 -2.29 -9.73
CA ILE A 35 3.73 -1.79 -9.30
C ILE A 35 4.35 -2.72 -8.24
N PHE A 36 3.55 -3.16 -7.26
CA PHE A 36 4.02 -3.93 -6.10
C PHE A 36 3.69 -5.44 -6.17
N GLY A 37 2.85 -5.86 -7.12
CA GLY A 37 2.40 -7.26 -7.23
C GLY A 37 1.55 -7.68 -6.03
N GLU A 38 1.94 -8.78 -5.37
CA GLU A 38 1.30 -9.30 -4.15
C GLU A 38 1.89 -8.69 -2.86
N ARG A 39 2.89 -7.81 -2.95
CA ARG A 39 3.51 -7.11 -1.81
C ARG A 39 2.66 -5.93 -1.34
N ILE A 40 1.39 -6.19 -1.05
CA ILE A 40 0.39 -5.17 -0.75
C ILE A 40 -0.39 -5.56 0.51
N ILE A 41 -0.47 -4.62 1.44
CA ILE A 41 -1.28 -4.68 2.65
C ILE A 41 -2.44 -3.71 2.48
N LEU A 42 -3.67 -4.26 2.36
CA LEU A 42 -4.88 -3.50 2.07
C LEU A 42 -6.10 -4.18 2.70
N LYS A 43 -7.23 -3.48 2.76
CA LYS A 43 -8.53 -4.11 2.96
C LYS A 43 -8.91 -5.01 1.77
N ASN A 44 -9.39 -6.23 2.04
CA ASN A 44 -9.85 -7.21 1.04
C ASN A 44 -8.76 -7.72 0.06
N VAL A 45 -7.51 -7.83 0.52
CA VAL A 45 -6.42 -8.57 -0.16
C VAL A 45 -5.94 -9.72 0.73
N GLU A 46 -5.00 -10.53 0.24
CA GLU A 46 -4.46 -11.70 0.98
C GLU A 46 -3.89 -11.30 2.34
N PHE A 47 -3.11 -10.22 2.40
CA PHE A 47 -2.66 -9.59 3.64
C PHE A 47 -3.63 -8.48 4.07
N VAL A 48 -4.59 -8.87 4.90
CA VAL A 48 -5.66 -7.99 5.36
C VAL A 48 -5.14 -6.97 6.37
N TRP A 49 -5.36 -5.68 6.09
CA TRP A 49 -5.28 -4.64 7.10
C TRP A 49 -6.50 -4.68 8.03
N LEU A 50 -6.28 -4.70 9.34
CA LEU A 50 -7.38 -4.71 10.30
C LEU A 50 -8.07 -3.34 10.34
N PRO A 51 -9.42 -3.31 10.27
CA PRO A 51 -10.17 -2.07 10.38
C PRO A 51 -9.94 -1.37 11.72
N ARG A 52 -9.81 -0.04 11.70
CA ARG A 52 -9.69 0.82 12.91
C ARG A 52 -8.47 0.52 13.79
N SER A 53 -7.32 0.23 13.18
CA SER A 53 -6.02 0.10 13.86
C SER A 53 -5.10 1.29 13.55
N PRO A 54 -5.37 2.50 14.09
CA PRO A 54 -4.52 3.67 13.89
C PRO A 54 -3.13 3.48 14.54
N ASP A 55 -3.03 2.60 15.53
CA ASP A 55 -1.77 2.17 16.15
C ASP A 55 -0.82 1.46 15.18
N LEU A 56 -1.35 0.90 14.09
CA LEU A 56 -0.58 0.19 13.09
C LEU A 56 -0.27 1.09 11.86
N THR A 57 -1.01 2.19 11.67
CA THR A 57 -0.74 3.13 10.58
C THR A 57 0.34 4.11 11.03
N VAL A 58 1.56 3.99 10.49
CA VAL A 58 2.71 4.84 10.88
C VAL A 58 2.38 6.35 10.86
N PRO A 59 1.65 6.89 9.87
CA PRO A 59 1.17 8.27 9.90
C PRO A 59 0.18 8.61 11.03
N ASP A 60 -0.71 7.68 11.39
CA ASP A 60 -1.76 7.91 12.40
C ASP A 60 -1.21 7.80 13.83
N PHE A 61 -0.07 7.13 14.03
CA PHE A 61 0.60 7.06 15.34
C PHE A 61 1.04 8.45 15.85
N PHE A 62 1.28 9.41 14.96
CA PHE A 62 1.77 10.76 15.31
C PHE A 62 0.68 11.84 15.29
N LEU A 63 -0.59 11.46 15.10
CA LEU A 63 -1.77 12.35 15.15
C LEU A 63 -2.44 12.30 16.52
#